data_AF-A0AA85EIU8-F1
#
_entry.id   AF-A0AA85EIU8-F1
#
_cell.length_a   1.000
_cell.length_b   1.000
_cell.length_c   1.000
_cell.angle_alpha   90.00
_cell.angle_beta   90.00
_cell.angle_gamma   90.00
#
_symmetry.space_group_name_H-M   'P 1'
#
loop_
_entity.id
_entity.type
_entity.pdbx_description
1 polymer ?
#
loop_
_entity_poly.entity_id
_entity_poly.type
_entity_poly.pdbx_seq_one_letter_code
_entity_poly.pdbx_strand_id
1 'polypeptide(L)'
;MTYTHYVVRESKLNKEEPGLHYHYVVYVCTFGHKRKPEGTGQRVKGSKFTGCKSMFRIRYEHNRYIIPASKTIHNHPCDSEYLTNDPWSRKLSQDQLQVIIPMITVSLEPNEIIKYVDETFNKTITLNDYRNLRHKVAKNNQKKRN
;
A
#
# COMPACT_ATOMS: atom_id res chain seq x y z
N MET A 1 11.46 4.10 -14.51
CA MET A 1 10.74 4.30 -13.22
C MET A 1 10.80 3.00 -12.44
N THR A 2 11.09 3.02 -11.15
CA THR A 2 10.98 1.83 -10.29
C THR A 2 9.55 1.71 -9.79
N TYR A 3 8.87 0.59 -10.01
CA TYR A 3 7.46 0.42 -9.61
C TYR A 3 7.27 0.19 -8.10
N THR A 4 8.36 0.10 -7.33
CA THR A 4 8.33 -0.17 -5.89
C THR A 4 7.69 0.96 -5.09
N HIS A 5 6.90 0.58 -4.09
CA HIS A 5 6.31 1.49 -3.13
C HIS A 5 7.25 1.77 -1.96
N TYR A 6 7.17 2.99 -1.43
CA TYR A 6 7.84 3.41 -0.20
C TYR A 6 6.81 3.76 0.86
N VAL A 7 7.16 3.48 2.11
CA VAL A 7 6.34 3.78 3.28
C VAL A 7 7.15 4.57 4.28
N VAL A 8 6.47 5.42 5.06
CA VAL A 8 7.10 6.18 6.13
C VAL A 8 7.55 5.22 7.21
N ARG A 9 8.84 5.28 7.55
CA ARG A 9 9.41 4.56 8.70
C ARG A 9 9.51 5.43 9.93
N GLU A 10 9.86 6.69 9.72
CA GLU A 10 10.15 7.65 10.77
C GLU A 10 9.83 9.04 10.25
N SER A 11 9.29 9.92 11.10
CA SER A 11 9.09 11.32 10.77
C SER A 11 9.15 12.19 12.02
N LYS A 12 9.47 13.47 11.82
CA LYS A 12 9.38 14.51 12.83
C LYS A 12 8.54 15.64 12.26
N LEU A 13 7.45 15.95 12.95
CA LEU A 13 6.59 17.09 12.62
C LEU A 13 7.32 18.40 12.87
N ASN A 14 7.01 19.42 12.07
CA ASN A 14 7.42 20.78 12.38
C ASN A 14 6.40 21.39 13.35
N LYS A 15 6.83 21.69 14.57
CA LYS A 15 5.98 22.34 15.57
C LYS A 15 6.00 23.86 15.46
N GLU A 16 7.06 24.41 14.86
CA GLU A 16 7.32 25.86 14.78
C GLU A 16 6.61 26.48 13.58
N GLU A 17 6.57 25.76 12.46
CA GLU A 17 5.82 26.17 11.26
C GLU A 17 4.86 25.04 10.84
N PRO A 18 3.61 25.02 11.33
CA PRO A 18 2.63 23.98 11.00
C PRO A 18 2.31 23.87 9.51
N GLY A 19 2.51 24.95 8.73
CA GLY A 19 2.40 24.94 7.26
C GLY A 19 3.41 24.02 6.57
N LEU A 20 4.53 23.73 7.25
CA LEU A 20 5.53 22.76 6.82
C LEU A 20 5.37 21.49 7.64
N HIS A 21 4.45 20.63 7.23
CA HIS A 21 4.01 19.50 8.05
C HIS A 21 5.14 18.64 8.67
N TYR A 22 6.28 18.46 7.98
CA TYR A 22 7.42 17.68 8.48
C TYR A 22 8.73 18.48 8.52
N HIS A 23 9.44 18.43 9.64
CA HIS A 23 10.86 18.80 9.70
C HIS A 23 11.72 17.75 8.99
N TYR A 24 11.41 16.46 9.15
CA TYR A 24 11.98 15.42 8.30
C TYR A 24 11.05 14.20 8.23
N VAL A 25 11.21 13.41 7.16
CA VAL A 25 10.54 12.12 6.97
C VAL A 25 11.49 11.14 6.29
N VAL A 26 11.48 9.89 6.75
CA VAL A 26 12.27 8.78 6.19
C VAL A 26 11.34 7.80 5.52
N TYR A 27 11.54 7.62 4.22
CA TYR A 27 10.85 6.65 3.40
C TYR A 27 11.72 5.42 3.21
N VAL A 28 11.14 4.23 3.37
CA VAL A 28 11.80 2.95 3.12
C VAL A 28 10.96 2.11 2.18
N CYS A 29 11.61 1.28 1.37
CA CYS A 29 10.92 0.32 0.52
C CYS A 29 9.97 -0.58 1.34
N THR A 30 8.77 -0.84 0.83
CA THR A 30 7.77 -1.71 1.48
C THR A 30 8.30 -3.10 1.81
N PHE A 31 9.20 -3.63 0.98
CA PHE A 31 9.87 -4.93 1.16
C PHE A 31 10.93 -4.92 2.27
N GLY A 32 11.37 -3.73 2.70
CA GLY A 32 12.33 -3.50 3.78
C GLY A 32 11.74 -2.92 5.06
N HIS A 33 10.45 -2.54 5.04
CA HIS A 33 9.82 -1.82 6.14
C HIS A 33 9.69 -2.67 7.42
N LYS A 34 9.51 -3.98 7.28
CA LYS A 34 9.50 -4.92 8.41
C LYS A 34 10.74 -5.81 8.38
N ARG A 35 11.16 -6.26 9.57
CA ARG A 35 12.21 -7.28 9.69
C ARG A 35 11.75 -8.55 8.98
N LYS A 36 12.68 -9.22 8.30
CA LYS A 36 12.47 -10.58 7.82
C LYS A 36 12.18 -11.45 9.06
N PRO A 37 11.08 -12.21 9.09
CA PRO A 37 10.82 -13.12 10.21
C PRO A 37 11.97 -14.12 10.32
N GLU A 38 12.42 -14.38 11.55
CA GLU A 38 13.42 -15.41 11.84
C GLU A 38 12.84 -16.79 11.49
N GLY A 39 13.66 -17.65 10.89
CA GLY A 39 13.22 -18.95 10.42
C GLY A 39 13.04 -19.90 11.61
N THR A 40 11.80 -20.34 11.86
CA THR A 40 11.48 -21.34 12.89
C THR A 40 11.63 -22.79 12.39
N GLY A 41 12.15 -23.02 11.19
CA GLY A 41 12.25 -24.35 10.56
C GLY A 41 10.91 -24.91 10.03
N GLN A 42 9.78 -24.29 10.36
CA GLN A 42 8.48 -24.64 9.81
C GLN A 42 8.27 -23.97 8.44
N ARG A 43 7.64 -24.70 7.51
CA ARG A 43 7.25 -24.17 6.21
C ARG A 43 6.07 -23.21 6.36
N VAL A 44 6.36 -21.99 6.78
CA VAL A 44 5.43 -20.86 6.70
C VAL A 44 5.37 -20.32 5.27
N LYS A 45 4.19 -19.82 4.87
CA LYS A 45 3.99 -19.12 3.60
C LYS A 45 5.07 -18.03 3.45
N GLY A 46 5.73 -17.96 2.29
CA GLY A 46 6.84 -17.04 2.06
C GLY A 46 6.48 -15.59 2.41
N SER A 47 7.36 -14.92 3.17
CA SER A 47 7.19 -13.51 3.51
C SER A 47 7.57 -12.64 2.31
N LYS A 48 6.76 -11.60 2.02
CA LYS A 48 7.14 -10.59 1.03
C LYS A 48 8.34 -9.75 1.47
N PHE A 49 8.69 -9.71 2.77
CA PHE A 49 9.78 -8.88 3.26
C PHE A 49 11.14 -9.51 2.97
N THR A 50 11.90 -8.89 2.07
CA THR A 50 13.25 -9.30 1.66
C THR A 50 14.35 -8.63 2.47
N GLY A 51 14.01 -7.71 3.38
CA GLY A 51 14.99 -6.90 4.10
C GLY A 51 15.65 -5.84 3.22
N CYS A 52 14.92 -5.35 2.20
CA CYS A 52 15.40 -4.32 1.29
C CYS A 52 15.92 -3.09 2.04
N LYS A 53 17.12 -2.60 1.69
CA LYS A 53 17.73 -1.43 2.33
C LYS A 53 17.47 -0.13 1.57
N SER A 54 16.67 -0.18 0.50
CA SER A 54 16.32 0.99 -0.29
C SER A 54 15.49 1.98 0.54
N MET A 55 15.93 3.23 0.57
CA MET A 55 15.39 4.28 1.42
C MET A 55 15.79 5.66 0.91
N PHE A 56 15.04 6.68 1.30
CA PHE A 56 15.49 8.06 1.19
C PHE A 56 14.91 8.89 2.33
N ARG A 57 15.68 9.89 2.76
CA ARG A 57 15.26 10.84 3.79
C ARG A 57 14.99 12.17 3.14
N ILE A 58 13.87 12.78 3.47
CA ILE A 58 13.55 14.16 3.14
C ILE A 58 13.68 15.00 4.41
N ARG A 59 14.32 16.16 4.33
CA ARG A 59 14.48 17.11 5.44
C ARG A 59 14.16 18.51 4.96
N TYR A 60 13.49 19.29 5.79
CA TYR A 60 13.35 20.73 5.56
C TYR A 60 14.59 21.46 6.09
N GLU A 61 15.27 22.21 5.23
CA GLU A 61 16.46 22.99 5.57
C GLU A 61 16.62 24.15 4.58
N HIS A 62 17.06 25.32 5.05
CA HIS A 62 17.26 26.51 4.22
C HIS A 62 16.03 26.89 3.38
N ASN A 63 14.85 26.88 4.01
CA ASN A 63 13.56 27.23 3.38
C ASN A 63 13.16 26.33 2.19
N ARG A 64 13.64 25.08 2.15
CA ARG A 64 13.29 24.09 1.12
C ARG A 64 13.40 22.65 1.64
N TYR A 65 12.72 21.72 0.96
CA TYR A 65 12.94 20.30 1.19
C TYR A 65 14.14 19.79 0.39
N ILE A 66 15.05 19.10 1.07
CA ILE A 66 16.22 18.45 0.50
C ILE A 66 16.18 16.94 0.76
N ILE A 67 16.89 16.17 -0.07
CA ILE A 67 17.10 14.73 0.11
C ILE A 67 18.55 14.50 0.55
N PRO A 68 18.87 14.60 1.86
CA PRO A 68 20.25 14.49 2.33
C PRO A 68 20.84 13.08 2.22
N ALA A 69 19.99 12.04 2.18
CA ALA A 69 20.44 10.66 2.09
C ALA A 69 19.45 9.85 1.25
N SER A 70 20.00 9.05 0.32
CA SER A 70 19.23 8.08 -0.44
C SER A 70 20.04 6.83 -0.72
N LYS A 71 19.36 5.70 -0.73
CA LYS A 71 19.84 4.42 -1.21
C LYS A 71 18.78 3.88 -2.14
N THR A 72 19.10 3.82 -3.43
CA THR A 72 18.14 3.49 -4.50
C THR A 72 18.25 2.04 -4.99
N ILE A 73 19.25 1.30 -4.50
CA ILE A 73 19.48 -0.09 -4.92
C ILE A 73 18.53 -1.03 -4.16
N HIS A 74 17.75 -1.78 -4.92
CA HIS A 74 16.83 -2.81 -4.43
C HIS A 74 17.48 -4.19 -4.48
N ASN A 75 17.06 -5.08 -3.57
CA ASN A 75 17.47 -6.49 -3.56
C ASN A 75 16.35 -7.43 -4.03
N HIS A 76 15.35 -6.88 -4.73
CA HIS A 76 14.21 -7.58 -5.27
C HIS A 76 13.80 -6.93 -6.60
N PRO A 77 13.10 -7.67 -7.47
CA PRO A 77 12.54 -7.10 -8.70
C PRO A 77 11.59 -5.94 -8.39
N CYS A 78 11.62 -4.94 -9.26
CA CYS A 78 10.83 -3.71 -9.15
C CYS A 78 10.02 -3.44 -10.44
N ASP A 79 9.73 -4.50 -11.18
CA ASP A 79 8.82 -4.50 -12.33
C ASP A 79 7.35 -4.60 -11.88
N SER A 80 6.45 -4.32 -12.81
CA SER A 80 5.00 -4.35 -12.56
C SER A 80 4.51 -5.75 -12.26
N GLU A 81 5.02 -6.78 -12.95
CA GLU A 81 4.61 -8.18 -12.79
C GLU A 81 4.82 -8.69 -11.37
N TYR A 82 6.01 -8.47 -10.81
CA TYR A 82 6.35 -8.85 -9.44
C TYR A 82 5.46 -8.15 -8.40
N LEU A 83 5.02 -6.93 -8.71
CA LEU A 83 4.23 -6.10 -7.80
C LEU A 83 2.72 -6.24 -7.96
N THR A 84 2.21 -6.88 -9.01
CA THR A 84 0.76 -7.11 -9.20
C THR A 84 0.11 -7.77 -7.99
N ASN A 85 0.81 -8.71 -7.36
CA ASN A 85 0.34 -9.42 -6.18
C ASN A 85 0.49 -8.64 -4.86
N ASP A 86 1.24 -7.54 -4.84
CA ASP A 86 1.39 -6.73 -3.64
C ASP A 86 0.03 -6.14 -3.22
N PRO A 87 -0.35 -6.24 -1.93
CA PRO A 87 -1.61 -5.68 -1.45
C PRO A 87 -1.83 -4.20 -1.79
N TRP A 88 -0.76 -3.42 -1.96
CA TRP A 88 -0.88 -2.03 -2.37
C TRP A 88 -1.33 -1.88 -3.82
N SER A 89 -0.75 -2.64 -4.74
CA SER A 89 -1.11 -2.64 -6.17
C SER A 89 -2.55 -3.09 -6.41
N ARG A 90 -3.03 -4.04 -5.59
CA ARG A 90 -4.41 -4.54 -5.61
C ARG A 90 -5.42 -3.59 -4.98
N LYS A 91 -4.98 -2.52 -4.30
CA LYS A 91 -5.88 -1.59 -3.61
C LYS A 91 -6.63 -0.76 -4.65
N LEU A 92 -7.96 -0.77 -4.56
CA LEU A 92 -8.83 0.09 -5.36
C LEU A 92 -8.72 1.55 -4.88
N SER A 93 -8.71 2.49 -5.82
CA SER A 93 -8.79 3.92 -5.53
C SER A 93 -10.19 4.27 -5.00
N GLN A 94 -10.35 5.47 -4.45
CA GLN A 94 -11.65 5.91 -3.95
C GLN A 94 -12.70 5.94 -5.08
N ASP A 95 -12.33 6.41 -6.27
CA ASP A 95 -13.22 6.49 -7.42
C ASP A 95 -13.65 5.10 -7.89
N GLN A 96 -12.69 4.16 -7.95
CA GLN A 96 -12.99 2.75 -8.26
C GLN A 96 -13.92 2.13 -7.23
N LEU A 97 -13.74 2.43 -5.95
CA LEU A 97 -14.61 1.96 -4.88
C LEU A 97 -16.04 2.49 -5.02
N GLN A 98 -16.23 3.74 -5.47
CA GLN A 98 -17.58 4.28 -5.68
C GLN A 98 -18.39 3.49 -6.72
N VAL A 99 -17.72 2.93 -7.73
CA VAL A 99 -18.36 2.07 -8.74
C VAL A 99 -18.67 0.68 -8.18
N ILE A 100 -17.75 0.11 -7.40
CA ILE A 100 -17.85 -1.28 -6.92
C ILE A 100 -18.78 -1.43 -5.69
N ILE A 101 -18.88 -0.43 -4.82
CA ILE A 101 -19.69 -0.51 -3.60
C ILE A 101 -21.18 -0.81 -3.90
N PRO A 102 -21.85 -0.14 -4.86
CA PRO A 102 -23.21 -0.48 -5.27
C PRO A 102 -23.33 -1.92 -5.76
N MET A 103 -22.38 -2.38 -6.59
CA MET A 103 -22.35 -3.76 -7.13
C MET A 103 -22.32 -4.82 -6.03
N ILE A 104 -21.50 -4.59 -4.99
CA ILE A 104 -21.43 -5.46 -3.81
C ILE A 104 -22.75 -5.44 -3.03
N THR A 105 -23.42 -4.29 -2.97
CA THR A 105 -24.67 -4.12 -2.21
C THR A 105 -25.83 -4.86 -2.88
N VAL A 106 -25.87 -4.89 -4.21
CA VAL A 106 -26.87 -5.63 -5.02
C VAL A 106 -26.58 -7.15 -5.05
N SER A 107 -25.54 -7.61 -4.33
CA SER A 107 -25.16 -9.02 -4.19
C SER A 107 -24.74 -9.71 -5.48
N LEU A 108 -23.90 -9.05 -6.30
CA LEU A 108 -23.21 -9.71 -7.39
C LEU A 108 -22.22 -10.77 -6.86
N GLU A 109 -22.06 -11.84 -7.64
CA GLU A 109 -21.20 -12.94 -7.27
C GLU A 109 -19.73 -12.49 -7.19
N PRO A 110 -18.93 -13.00 -6.23
CA PRO A 110 -17.56 -12.53 -6.01
C PRO A 110 -16.69 -12.58 -7.27
N ASN A 111 -16.85 -13.62 -8.08
CA ASN A 111 -16.06 -13.82 -9.30
C ASN A 111 -16.41 -12.81 -10.39
N GLU A 112 -17.67 -12.36 -10.47
CA GLU A 112 -18.09 -11.35 -11.43
C GLU A 112 -17.48 -9.99 -11.10
N ILE A 113 -17.46 -9.63 -9.82
CA ILE A 113 -16.84 -8.38 -9.37
C ILE A 113 -15.32 -8.43 -9.58
N ILE A 114 -14.67 -9.55 -9.28
CA ILE A 114 -13.24 -9.72 -9.52
C ILE A 114 -12.94 -9.55 -11.02
N LYS A 115 -13.71 -10.20 -11.89
CA LYS A 115 -13.58 -10.10 -13.35
C LYS A 115 -13.81 -8.66 -13.83
N TYR A 116 -14.86 -8.00 -13.36
CA TYR A 116 -15.16 -6.61 -13.73
C TYR A 116 -14.02 -5.66 -13.34
N VAL A 117 -13.44 -5.84 -12.15
CA VAL A 117 -12.31 -5.02 -11.68
C VAL A 117 -11.07 -5.25 -12.55
N ASP A 118 -10.82 -6.48 -12.97
CA ASP A 118 -9.70 -6.81 -13.86
C ASP A 118 -9.91 -6.17 -15.24
N GLU A 119 -11.07 -6.36 -15.86
CA GLU A 119 -11.38 -5.87 -17.21
C GLU A 119 -11.51 -4.34 -17.28
N THR A 120 -12.10 -3.71 -16.25
CA THR A 120 -12.39 -2.26 -16.27
C THR A 120 -11.23 -1.42 -15.75
N PHE A 121 -10.51 -1.92 -14.74
CA PHE A 121 -9.48 -1.15 -14.05
C PHE A 121 -8.06 -1.69 -14.25
N ASN A 122 -7.90 -2.79 -15.00
CA ASN A 122 -6.63 -3.47 -15.22
C ASN A 122 -5.93 -3.79 -13.88
N LYS A 123 -6.72 -4.29 -12.91
CA LYS A 123 -6.29 -4.61 -11.55
C LYS A 123 -6.78 -5.99 -11.14
N THR A 124 -5.87 -6.81 -10.65
CA THR A 124 -6.22 -8.12 -10.11
C THR A 124 -6.50 -8.01 -8.61
N ILE A 125 -7.71 -8.33 -8.16
CA ILE A 125 -8.04 -8.46 -6.73
C ILE A 125 -8.28 -9.93 -6.37
N THR A 126 -7.97 -10.30 -5.14
CA THR A 126 -8.19 -11.66 -4.64
C THR A 126 -9.58 -11.79 -4.02
N LEU A 127 -10.08 -13.02 -3.92
CA LEU A 127 -11.31 -13.33 -3.19
C LEU A 127 -11.28 -12.83 -1.73
N ASN A 128 -10.10 -12.84 -1.10
CA ASN A 128 -9.93 -12.30 0.25
C ASN A 128 -10.09 -10.77 0.30
N ASP A 129 -9.62 -10.05 -0.72
CA ASP A 129 -9.81 -8.60 -0.80
C ASP A 129 -11.29 -8.26 -0.98
N TYR A 130 -11.99 -9.01 -1.83
CA TYR A 130 -13.44 -8.89 -1.99
C TYR A 130 -14.15 -9.11 -0.65
N ARG A 131 -13.84 -10.18 0.09
CA ARG A 131 -14.44 -10.46 1.42
C ARG A 131 -14.21 -9.31 2.40
N ASN A 132 -12.99 -8.79 2.44
CA ASN A 132 -12.65 -7.62 3.27
C ASN A 132 -13.42 -6.37 2.86
N LEU A 133 -13.60 -6.15 1.55
CA LEU A 133 -14.35 -5.02 1.00
C LEU A 133 -15.83 -5.14 1.35
N ARG A 134 -16.45 -6.31 1.13
CA ARG A 134 -17.84 -6.60 1.48
C ARG A 134 -18.10 -6.38 2.97
N HIS A 135 -17.20 -6.84 3.83
CA HIS A 135 -17.31 -6.61 5.27
C HIS A 135 -17.27 -5.11 5.63
N LYS A 136 -16.41 -4.32 4.97
CA LYS A 136 -16.36 -2.85 5.18
C LYS A 136 -17.66 -2.18 4.73
N VAL A 137 -18.23 -2.57 3.59
CA VAL A 137 -19.50 -2.04 3.09
C VAL A 137 -20.63 -2.34 4.07
N ALA A 138 -20.74 -3.58 4.54
CA ALA A 138 -21.75 -3.98 5.52
C ALA A 138 -21.67 -3.14 6.82
N LYS A 139 -20.46 -2.96 7.35
CA LYS A 139 -20.22 -2.15 8.56
C LYS A 139 -20.59 -0.68 8.36
N ASN A 140 -20.30 -0.11 7.19
CA ASN A 140 -20.63 1.28 6.88
C ASN A 140 -22.14 1.48 6.72
N ASN A 141 -22.85 0.50 6.16
CA ASN A 141 -24.31 0.56 6.02
C ASN A 141 -25.02 0.45 7.38
N GLN A 142 -24.49 -0.33 8.32
CA GLN A 142 -25.01 -0.38 9.70
C GLN A 142 -24.83 0.95 10.43
N LYS A 143 -23.68 1.62 10.26
CA LYS A 143 -23.42 2.94 10.86
C LYS A 143 -24.29 4.08 10.31
N LYS A 144 -24.80 3.97 9.09
CA LYS A 144 -25.72 4.96 8.49
C LYS A 144 -27.17 4.78 8.95
N ARG A 145 -27.50 3.64 9.57
CA ARG A 145 -28.85 3.29 10.04
C ARG A 145 -29.05 3.56 11.54
N ASN A 146 -27.98 3.86 12.27
CA ASN A 146 -27.99 4.31 13.67
C ASN A 146 -27.67 5.80 13.72
#